data_AF-A0A938WZA6-F1
#
_entry.id   AF-A0A938WZA6-F1
#
_cell.length_a   1.000
_cell.length_b   1.000
_cell.length_c   1.000
_cell.angle_alpha   90.00
_cell.angle_beta   90.00
_cell.angle_gamma   90.00
#
_symmetry.space_group_name_H-M   'P 1'
#
loop_
_entity.id
_entity.type
_entity.pdbx_description
1 polymer ?
#
loop_
_entity_poly.entity_id
_entity_poly.type
_entity_poly.pdbx_seq_one_letter_code
_entity_poly.pdbx_strand_id
1 'polypeptide(L)'
;MAIITTLRTIRVEQYPNCIWVEVETDDGLVGLGEAWRGAAAIEAVVHSELADWLIGQDARRIEFISRTLLTPYVGFHSASAEVRAASAVDIALWDLFGKRAGIPVYEALGGAS
;
A
#
# COMPACT_ATOMS: atom_id res chain seq x y z
N MET A 1 3.36 -18.16 -3.03
CA MET A 1 3.87 -17.31 -4.11
C MET A 1 4.02 -15.92 -3.49
N ALA A 2 3.88 -14.79 -4.18
CA ALA A 2 3.82 -13.48 -3.49
C ALA A 2 2.50 -12.79 -3.83
N ILE A 3 1.41 -13.57 -3.83
CA ILE A 3 0.10 -13.13 -4.28
C ILE A 3 -0.60 -12.42 -3.14
N ILE A 4 -1.12 -11.22 -3.39
CA ILE A 4 -1.89 -10.44 -2.42
C ILE A 4 -3.21 -11.16 -2.12
N THR A 5 -3.48 -11.43 -0.85
CA THR A 5 -4.67 -12.15 -0.38
C THR A 5 -5.63 -11.24 0.36
N THR A 6 -5.12 -10.28 1.13
CA THR A 6 -5.93 -9.44 2.01
C THR A 6 -5.40 -8.01 2.03
N LEU A 7 -6.30 -7.03 2.07
CA LEU A 7 -6.01 -5.67 2.53
C LEU A 7 -6.79 -5.38 3.81
N ARG A 8 -6.10 -4.83 4.82
CA ARG A 8 -6.71 -4.43 6.10
C ARG A 8 -6.36 -2.98 6.40
N THR A 9 -7.34 -2.19 6.81
CA THR A 9 -7.13 -0.84 7.31
C THR A 9 -7.23 -0.81 8.83
N ILE A 10 -6.41 0.03 9.47
CA ILE A 10 -6.45 0.26 10.90
C ILE A 10 -6.57 1.76 11.14
N ARG A 11 -7.60 2.15 11.90
CA ARG A 11 -7.79 3.52 12.40
C ARG A 11 -7.92 3.47 13.91
N VAL A 12 -7.27 4.42 14.58
CA VAL A 12 -7.32 4.53 16.04
C VAL A 12 -7.85 5.91 16.42
N GLU A 13 -8.74 5.95 17.40
CA GLU A 13 -9.47 7.17 17.78
C GLU A 13 -8.52 8.26 18.32
N GLN A 14 -7.42 7.87 18.96
CA GLN A 14 -6.41 8.77 19.51
C GLN A 14 -5.66 9.54 18.40
N TYR A 15 -5.58 8.98 17.19
CA TYR A 15 -4.92 9.57 16.04
C TYR A 15 -5.88 9.61 14.84
N PRO A 16 -6.90 10.49 14.86
CA PRO A 16 -8.01 10.46 13.91
C PRO A 16 -7.61 10.77 12.46
N ASN A 17 -6.41 11.32 12.26
CA ASN A 17 -5.85 11.60 10.94
C ASN A 17 -4.95 10.49 10.40
N CYS A 18 -4.56 9.52 11.24
CA CYS A 18 -3.77 8.36 10.82
C CYS A 18 -4.66 7.29 10.20
N ILE A 19 -4.10 6.60 9.22
CA ILE A 19 -4.58 5.30 8.78
C ILE A 19 -3.38 4.42 8.41
N TRP A 20 -3.38 3.19 8.92
CA TRP A 20 -2.45 2.16 8.49
C TRP A 20 -3.13 1.20 7.54
N VAL A 21 -2.37 0.71 6.57
CA VAL A 21 -2.80 -0.27 5.58
C VAL A 21 -1.87 -1.47 5.68
N GLU A 22 -2.43 -2.64 5.93
CA GLU A 22 -1.72 -3.90 5.92
C GLU A 22 -2.08 -4.68 4.65
N VAL A 23 -1.05 -5.17 3.96
CA VAL A 23 -1.17 -6.01 2.76
C VAL A 23 -0.62 -7.39 3.10
N GLU A 24 -1.47 -8.40 3.06
CA GLU A 24 -1.10 -9.80 3.31
C GLU A 24 -0.89 -10.55 2.00
N THR A 25 0.12 -11.43 1.98
CA THR A 25 0.41 -12.30 0.83
C THR A 25 0.27 -13.79 1.18
N ASP A 26 0.10 -14.63 0.15
CA ASP A 26 -0.09 -16.07 0.27
C ASP A 26 1.11 -16.84 0.86
N ASP A 27 2.27 -16.19 0.98
CA ASP A 27 3.45 -16.68 1.72
C ASP A 27 3.43 -16.32 3.22
N GLY A 28 2.34 -15.73 3.72
CA GLY A 28 2.12 -15.40 5.13
C GLY A 28 2.82 -14.12 5.60
N LEU A 29 3.46 -13.37 4.69
CA LEU A 29 4.04 -12.07 5.01
C LEU A 29 2.96 -10.98 5.01
N VAL A 30 3.14 -9.99 5.88
CA VAL A 30 2.30 -8.79 5.96
C VAL A 30 3.18 -7.57 5.82
N GLY A 31 2.88 -6.72 4.84
CA GLY A 31 3.48 -5.40 4.66
C GLY A 31 2.67 -4.33 5.36
N LEU A 32 3.35 -3.34 5.94
CA LEU A 32 2.73 -2.20 6.61
C LEU A 32 2.99 -0.91 5.83
N GLY A 33 1.93 -0.16 5.57
CA GLY A 33 1.98 1.18 5.03
C GLY A 33 1.14 2.16 5.84
N GLU A 34 1.32 3.45 5.58
CA GLU A 34 0.65 4.52 6.31
C GLU A 34 0.27 5.66 5.37
N ALA A 35 -0.85 6.32 5.68
CA ALA A 35 -1.18 7.64 5.16
C ALA A 35 -1.76 8.56 6.24
N TRP A 36 -1.75 9.87 5.96
CA TRP A 36 -2.18 10.90 6.90
C TRP A 36 -3.16 11.90 6.26
N ARG A 37 -4.13 12.39 7.05
CA ARG A 37 -5.28 13.25 6.71
C ARG A 37 -6.34 12.59 5.83
N GLY A 38 -7.60 12.77 6.24
CA GLY A 38 -8.76 12.22 5.53
C GLY A 38 -8.84 10.70 5.64
N ALA A 39 -8.51 10.14 6.81
CA ALA A 39 -8.42 8.71 7.06
C ALA A 39 -9.66 7.92 6.60
N ALA A 40 -10.87 8.44 6.85
CA ALA A 40 -12.11 7.79 6.40
C ALA A 40 -12.26 7.76 4.87
N ALA A 41 -11.83 8.81 4.17
CA ALA A 41 -11.85 8.84 2.71
C ALA A 41 -10.81 7.90 2.10
N ILE A 42 -9.63 7.83 2.71
CA ILE A 42 -8.58 6.87 2.31
C ILE A 42 -9.08 5.45 2.52
N GLU A 43 -9.65 5.14 3.69
CA GLU A 43 -10.22 3.82 3.99
C GLU A 43 -11.27 3.41 2.95
N ALA A 44 -12.16 4.34 2.59
CA ALA A 44 -13.15 4.09 1.55
C ALA A 44 -12.46 3.69 0.23
N VAL A 45 -11.50 4.49 -0.26
CA VAL A 45 -10.78 4.18 -1.51
C VAL A 45 -10.06 2.83 -1.45
N VAL A 46 -9.39 2.52 -0.34
CA VAL A 46 -8.68 1.23 -0.16
C VAL A 46 -9.64 0.06 -0.36
N HIS A 47 -10.83 0.10 0.25
CA HIS A 47 -11.77 -1.02 0.23
C HIS A 47 -12.71 -1.03 -0.98
N SER A 48 -13.12 0.12 -1.51
CA SER A 48 -14.10 0.20 -2.60
C SER A 48 -13.48 0.21 -3.99
N GLU A 49 -12.19 0.54 -4.11
CA GLU A 49 -11.53 0.69 -5.41
C GLU A 49 -10.26 -0.15 -5.50
N LEU A 50 -9.35 -0.03 -4.53
CA LEU A 50 -8.05 -0.68 -4.62
C LEU A 50 -8.13 -2.19 -4.35
N ALA A 51 -8.89 -2.61 -3.35
CA ALA A 51 -8.94 -4.00 -2.91
C ALA A 51 -9.40 -4.96 -4.03
N ASP A 52 -10.46 -4.59 -4.76
CA ASP A 52 -11.02 -5.40 -5.85
C ASP A 52 -10.00 -5.70 -6.96
N TRP A 53 -9.08 -4.77 -7.22
CA TRP A 53 -8.06 -4.95 -8.25
C TRP A 53 -6.74 -5.55 -7.73
N LEU A 54 -6.36 -5.23 -6.48
CA LEU A 54 -5.11 -5.66 -5.87
C LEU A 54 -5.12 -7.12 -5.43
N ILE A 55 -6.24 -7.62 -4.91
CA ILE A 55 -6.34 -9.01 -4.48
C ILE A 55 -6.13 -9.93 -5.68
N GLY A 56 -5.22 -10.91 -5.55
CA GLY A 56 -4.80 -11.80 -6.62
C GLY A 56 -3.61 -11.28 -7.45
N GLN A 57 -3.16 -10.03 -7.27
CA GLN A 57 -1.96 -9.51 -7.92
C GLN A 57 -0.69 -10.05 -7.25
N ASP A 58 0.40 -10.09 -8.01
CA ASP A 58 1.73 -10.40 -7.50
C ASP A 58 2.36 -9.15 -6.86
N ALA A 59 2.56 -9.19 -5.54
CA ALA A 59 3.12 -8.10 -4.74
C ALA A 59 4.55 -7.68 -5.15
N ARG A 60 5.26 -8.51 -5.93
CA ARG A 60 6.61 -8.18 -6.44
C ARG A 60 6.56 -7.17 -7.59
N ARG A 61 5.39 -6.95 -8.20
CA ARG A 61 5.20 -6.02 -9.32
C ARG A 61 4.97 -4.58 -8.84
N ILE A 62 5.80 -4.12 -7.90
CA ILE A 62 5.62 -2.84 -7.16
C ILE A 62 5.44 -1.66 -8.13
N GLU A 63 6.40 -1.44 -9.03
CA GLU A 63 6.34 -0.35 -10.03
C GLU A 63 5.08 -0.38 -10.90
N PHE A 64 4.65 -1.57 -11.31
CA PHE A 64 3.44 -1.74 -12.12
C PHE A 64 2.20 -1.36 -11.32
N ILE A 65 2.08 -1.89 -10.10
CA ILE A 65 0.98 -1.58 -9.18
C ILE A 65 0.95 -0.07 -8.89
N SER A 66 2.08 0.49 -8.48
CA SER A 66 2.23 1.92 -8.16
C SER A 66 1.76 2.81 -9.31
N ARG A 67 2.24 2.54 -10.54
CA ARG A 67 1.81 3.28 -11.73
C ARG A 67 0.33 3.16 -12.00
N THR A 68 -0.25 1.95 -11.88
CA THR A 68 -1.68 1.76 -12.07
C THR A 68 -2.51 2.54 -11.04
N LEU A 69 -2.13 2.50 -9.76
CA LEU A 69 -2.89 3.15 -8.70
C LEU A 69 -2.71 4.67 -8.67
N LEU A 70 -1.58 5.20 -9.15
CA LEU A 70 -1.32 6.64 -9.23
C LEU A 70 -1.94 7.32 -10.46
N THR A 71 -2.51 6.55 -11.39
CA THR A 71 -3.20 7.08 -12.58
C THR A 71 -4.70 6.79 -12.58
N PRO A 72 -5.47 7.18 -11.54
CA PRO A 72 -6.92 7.07 -11.59
C PRO A 72 -7.51 8.03 -12.65
N TYR A 73 -8.73 7.75 -13.09
CA TYR A 73 -9.41 8.58 -14.10
C TYR A 73 -9.62 10.04 -13.62
N VAL A 74 -9.84 10.22 -12.31
CA VAL A 74 -9.95 11.52 -11.63
C VAL A 74 -9.08 11.52 -10.38
N GLY A 75 -8.63 12.71 -9.94
CA GLY A 75 -7.82 12.82 -8.71
C GLY A 75 -6.33 12.47 -8.87
N PHE A 76 -5.86 12.22 -10.10
CA PHE A 76 -4.45 12.01 -10.45
C PHE A 76 -3.65 13.33 -10.38
N HIS A 77 -2.32 13.26 -10.18
CA HIS A 77 -1.38 14.40 -10.05
C HIS A 77 -1.69 15.40 -8.90
N SER A 78 -2.22 14.92 -7.78
CA SER A 78 -2.36 15.70 -6.54
C SER A 78 -2.17 14.80 -5.32
N ALA A 79 -2.14 15.38 -4.12
CA ALA A 79 -2.23 14.62 -2.88
C ALA A 79 -3.72 14.35 -2.55
N SER A 80 -4.44 13.66 -3.43
CA SER A 80 -5.85 13.28 -3.27
C SER A 80 -6.01 12.10 -2.30
N ALA A 81 -7.25 11.69 -1.98
CA ALA A 81 -7.46 10.52 -1.12
C ALA A 81 -6.97 9.24 -1.83
N GLU A 82 -7.15 9.20 -3.14
CA GLU A 82 -6.75 8.15 -4.07
C GLU A 82 -5.23 8.00 -4.11
N VAL A 83 -4.51 9.11 -4.30
CA VAL A 83 -3.04 9.08 -4.31
C VAL A 83 -2.49 8.74 -2.93
N ARG A 84 -3.09 9.21 -1.83
CA ARG A 84 -2.67 8.83 -0.47
C ARG A 84 -2.92 7.35 -0.17
N ALA A 85 -4.03 6.79 -0.63
CA ALA A 85 -4.31 5.36 -0.53
C ALA A 85 -3.28 4.54 -1.33
N ALA A 86 -2.99 4.96 -2.57
CA ALA A 86 -1.95 4.35 -3.40
C ALA A 86 -0.56 4.40 -2.74
N SER A 87 -0.19 5.53 -2.13
CA SER A 87 1.08 5.67 -1.40
C SER A 87 1.19 4.73 -0.20
N ALA A 88 0.11 4.56 0.58
CA ALA A 88 0.11 3.62 1.71
C ALA A 88 0.32 2.17 1.22
N VAL A 89 -0.35 1.78 0.13
CA VAL A 89 -0.14 0.46 -0.48
C VAL A 89 1.29 0.30 -0.99
N ASP A 90 1.86 1.30 -1.68
CA ASP A 90 3.23 1.25 -2.21
C ASP A 90 4.27 1.02 -1.09
N ILE A 91 4.15 1.74 0.03
CA ILE A 91 5.00 1.54 1.21
C ILE A 91 4.88 0.10 1.74
N ALA A 92 3.65 -0.43 1.86
CA ALA A 92 3.42 -1.79 2.32
C ALA A 92 4.04 -2.84 1.38
N LEU A 93 4.02 -2.60 0.07
CA LEU A 93 4.66 -3.49 -0.92
C LEU A 93 6.19 -3.47 -0.81
N TRP A 94 6.79 -2.31 -0.57
CA TRP A 94 8.23 -2.20 -0.29
C TRP A 94 8.63 -2.87 1.01
N ASP A 95 7.81 -2.75 2.05
CA ASP A 95 8.01 -3.48 3.31
C ASP A 95 7.94 -5.00 3.09
N LEU A 96 6.96 -5.50 2.33
CA LEU A 96 6.91 -6.91 1.91
C LEU A 96 8.16 -7.35 1.14
N PHE A 97 8.67 -6.51 0.26
CA PHE A 97 9.88 -6.81 -0.50
C PHE A 97 11.10 -6.93 0.42
N GLY A 98 11.31 -5.96 1.31
CA GLY A 98 12.40 -5.98 2.29
C GLY A 98 12.33 -7.22 3.19
N LYS A 99 11.14 -7.51 3.74
CA LYS A 99 10.88 -8.72 4.55
C LYS A 99 11.21 -10.01 3.79
N ARG A 100 10.76 -10.13 2.54
CA ARG A 100 10.99 -11.32 1.71
C ARG A 100 12.46 -11.50 1.33
N ALA A 101 13.17 -10.41 1.08
CA ALA A 101 14.59 -10.42 0.74
C ALA A 101 15.50 -10.50 1.98
N GLY A 102 14.97 -10.29 3.19
CA GLY A 102 15.76 -10.24 4.43
C GLY A 102 16.66 -9.01 4.52
N ILE A 103 16.28 -7.89 3.89
CA ILE A 103 17.06 -6.66 3.82
C ILE A 103 16.22 -5.46 4.29
N PRO A 104 16.86 -4.40 4.82
CA PRO A 104 16.16 -3.14 5.06
C PRO A 104 15.71 -2.50 3.75
N VAL A 105 14.62 -1.72 3.79
CA VAL A 105 14.01 -1.12 2.59
C VAL A 105 14.99 -0.23 1.80
N TYR A 106 15.91 0.47 2.46
CA TYR A 106 16.88 1.30 1.73
C TYR A 106 17.82 0.48 0.83
N GLU A 107 18.17 -0.76 1.22
CA GLU A 107 18.94 -1.67 0.36
C GLU A 107 18.10 -2.12 -0.83
N ALA A 108 16.80 -2.39 -0.61
CA ALA A 108 15.86 -2.72 -1.67
C ALA A 108 15.70 -1.58 -2.70
N LEU A 109 15.86 -0.33 -2.27
CA LEU A 109 15.78 0.87 -3.12
C LEU A 109 17.08 1.16 -3.90
N GLY A 110 18.15 0.40 -3.69
CA GLY A 110 19.42 0.55 -4.42
C GLY A 110 20.65 0.77 -3.54
N GLY A 111 20.52 0.66 -2.22
CA GLY A 111 21.65 0.74 -1.28
C GLY A 111 21.83 2.11 -0.64
N ALA A 112 22.67 2.14 0.39
CA ALA A 112 23.07 3.40 1.03
C ALA A 112 24.10 4.14 0.14
N SER A 113 23.92 5.45 0.02
CA SER A 113 24.86 6.35 -0.67
C SER A 113 25.99 6.82 0.23
#